data_AF-A0A6B3IFG6-F1
#
_entry.id   AF-A0A6B3IFG6-F1
#
_cell.length_a   1.000
_cell.length_b   1.000
_cell.length_c   1.000
_cell.angle_alpha   90.00
_cell.angle_beta   90.00
_cell.angle_gamma   90.00
#
_symmetry.space_group_name_H-M   'P 1'
#
loop_
_entity.id
_entity.type
_entity.pdbx_description
1 polymer ?
#
loop_
_entity_poly.entity_id
_entity_poly.type
_entity_poly.pdbx_seq_one_letter_code
_entity_poly.pdbx_strand_id
1 'polypeptide(L)'
;RQYHGESDEICNAKVKAAYQHGLTPILCVGEGLDIRKAGDQVSYTLAQLDGGLKDIPAEQAESIVIAYEPVWAIGTGEVATPEDAQEVCGAIRGRLAELYSQELA
;
A
#
# COMPACT_ATOMS: atom_id res chain seq x y z
N ARG A 1 2.35 -0.30 11.51
CA ARG A 1 3.53 0.58 11.28
C ARG A 1 3.77 1.52 12.47
N GLN A 2 2.97 2.56 12.70
CA GLN A 2 3.24 3.62 13.69
C GLN A 2 3.39 3.15 15.15
N TYR A 3 2.51 2.27 15.64
CA TYR A 3 2.49 1.90 17.07
C TYR A 3 3.36 0.70 17.44
N HIS A 4 3.72 -0.12 16.46
CA HIS A 4 4.46 -1.38 16.67
C HIS A 4 5.77 -1.46 15.89
N GLY A 5 6.20 -0.35 15.27
CA GLY A 5 7.49 -0.25 14.59
C GLY A 5 7.65 -1.17 13.38
N GLU A 6 6.54 -1.59 12.74
CA GLU A 6 6.62 -2.44 11.56
C GLU A 6 7.19 -1.64 10.37
N SER A 7 8.37 -2.03 9.91
CA SER A 7 9.01 -1.49 8.72
C SER A 7 8.47 -2.16 7.44
N ASP A 8 8.84 -1.62 6.27
CA ASP A 8 8.50 -2.21 4.98
C ASP A 8 9.03 -3.63 4.84
N GLU A 9 10.23 -3.90 5.35
CA GLU A 9 10.84 -5.24 5.34
C GLU A 9 10.03 -6.23 6.18
N ILE A 10 9.52 -5.79 7.34
CA ILE A 10 8.67 -6.62 8.20
C ILE A 10 7.33 -6.90 7.49
N CYS A 11 6.72 -5.87 6.89
CA CYS A 11 5.48 -6.03 6.13
C CYS A 11 5.67 -7.00 4.94
N ASN A 12 6.75 -6.85 4.18
CA ASN A 12 7.09 -7.76 3.07
C ASN A 12 7.30 -9.20 3.52
N ALA A 13 8.02 -9.41 4.62
CA ALA A 13 8.21 -10.74 5.19
C ALA A 13 6.85 -11.40 5.55
N LYS A 14 5.91 -10.63 6.08
CA LYS A 14 4.54 -11.11 6.37
C LYS A 14 3.74 -11.41 5.10
N VAL A 15 3.84 -10.58 4.05
CA VAL A 15 3.21 -10.85 2.74
C VAL A 15 3.72 -12.18 2.17
N LYS A 16 5.04 -12.39 2.15
CA LYS A 16 5.66 -13.64 1.69
C LYS A 16 5.20 -14.83 2.52
N ALA A 17 5.18 -14.69 3.85
CA ALA A 17 4.72 -15.75 4.75
C ALA A 17 3.23 -16.09 4.54
N ALA A 18 2.38 -15.09 4.31
CA ALA A 18 0.96 -15.30 4.03
C ALA A 18 0.78 -16.19 2.78
N TYR A 19 1.47 -15.85 1.68
CA TYR A 19 1.43 -16.67 0.46
C TYR A 19 2.01 -18.07 0.65
N GLN A 20 3.12 -18.21 1.38
CA GLN A 20 3.70 -19.52 1.69
C GLN A 20 2.72 -20.44 2.42
N HIS A 21 1.77 -19.88 3.16
CA HIS A 21 0.73 -20.61 3.88
C HIS A 21 -0.64 -20.59 3.19
N GLY A 22 -0.70 -20.19 1.91
CA GLY A 22 -1.94 -20.22 1.12
C GLY A 22 -2.98 -19.17 1.51
N LEU A 23 -2.55 -18.09 2.18
CA LEU A 23 -3.39 -16.93 2.49
C LEU A 23 -3.20 -15.85 1.43
N THR A 24 -4.28 -15.16 1.09
CA THR A 24 -4.23 -13.94 0.28
C THR A 24 -4.02 -12.73 1.21
N PRO A 25 -2.88 -12.02 1.14
CA PRO A 25 -2.62 -10.88 1.98
C PRO A 25 -3.41 -9.64 1.53
N ILE A 26 -3.80 -8.83 2.51
CA ILE A 26 -4.24 -7.45 2.32
C ILE A 26 -3.10 -6.56 2.82
N LEU A 27 -2.37 -5.91 1.91
CA LEU A 27 -1.28 -5.01 2.25
C LEU A 27 -1.83 -3.60 2.45
N CYS A 28 -1.82 -3.13 3.70
CA CYS A 28 -2.20 -1.75 4.02
C CYS A 28 -1.05 -0.77 3.77
N VAL A 29 -1.36 0.32 3.08
CA VAL A 29 -0.45 1.44 2.81
C VAL A 29 -1.19 2.76 3.07
N GLY A 30 -0.46 3.80 3.46
CA GLY A 30 -1.06 5.10 3.74
C GLY A 30 -0.18 5.98 4.62
N GLU A 31 -0.40 7.28 4.51
CA GLU A 31 0.41 8.34 5.09
C GLU A 31 -0.23 8.97 6.34
N GLY A 32 0.60 9.64 7.15
CA GLY A 32 0.14 10.50 8.24
C GLY A 32 -0.28 11.90 7.76
N LEU A 33 -0.98 12.65 8.60
CA LEU A 33 -1.51 13.98 8.25
C LEU A 33 -0.40 14.96 7.82
N ASP A 34 0.78 14.90 8.44
CA ASP A 34 1.89 15.82 8.13
C ASP A 34 2.43 15.57 6.71
N ILE A 35 2.47 14.31 6.26
CA ILE A 35 2.88 13.93 4.91
C ILE A 35 1.85 14.40 3.88
N ARG A 36 0.55 14.22 4.16
CA ARG A 36 -0.55 14.73 3.31
C ARG A 36 -0.48 16.26 3.17
N LYS A 37 -0.27 16.97 4.28
CA LYS A 37 -0.14 18.44 4.29
C LYS A 37 1.11 18.94 3.57
N ALA A 38 2.17 18.14 3.52
CA ALA A 38 3.37 18.43 2.75
C ALA A 38 3.20 18.16 1.24
N GLY A 39 2.13 17.48 0.82
CA GLY A 39 1.92 17.07 -0.57
C GLY A 39 2.67 15.80 -0.98
N ASP A 40 3.16 15.04 -0.01
CA ASP A 40 4.02 13.87 -0.21
C ASP A 40 3.25 12.54 -0.12
N GLN A 41 1.90 12.57 -0.08
CA GLN A 41 1.08 11.37 0.13
C GLN A 41 1.33 10.27 -0.90
N VAL A 42 1.52 10.64 -2.18
CA VAL A 42 1.68 9.68 -3.28
C VAL A 42 3.05 9.04 -3.17
N SER A 43 4.11 9.85 -3.07
CA SER A 43 5.48 9.34 -2.98
C SER A 43 5.67 8.46 -1.75
N TYR A 44 5.13 8.85 -0.60
CA TYR A 44 5.18 8.06 0.63
C TYR A 44 4.44 6.73 0.50
N THR A 45 3.23 6.74 -0.05
CA THR A 45 2.41 5.53 -0.22
C THR A 45 3.03 4.56 -1.21
N LEU A 46 3.59 5.05 -2.33
CA LEU A 46 4.27 4.22 -3.31
C LEU A 46 5.56 3.62 -2.75
N ALA A 47 6.29 4.33 -1.89
CA ALA A 47 7.46 3.76 -1.22
C ALA A 47 7.08 2.56 -0.32
N GLN A 48 5.96 2.67 0.41
CA GLN A 48 5.45 1.55 1.21
C GLN A 48 4.99 0.37 0.35
N LEU A 49 4.37 0.66 -0.81
CA LEU A 49 3.96 -0.35 -1.77
C LEU A 49 5.17 -1.10 -2.32
N ASP A 50 6.18 -0.38 -2.81
CA ASP A 50 7.42 -0.93 -3.35
C ASP A 50 8.14 -1.80 -2.31
N GLY A 51 8.26 -1.31 -1.08
CA GLY A 51 8.86 -2.04 0.03
C GLY A 51 8.07 -3.31 0.39
N GLY A 52 6.75 -3.20 0.51
CA GLY A 52 5.87 -4.33 0.83
C GLY A 52 5.80 -5.40 -0.25
N LEU A 53 5.99 -5.03 -1.52
CA LEU A 53 5.94 -5.93 -2.68
C LEU A 53 7.32 -6.41 -3.16
N LYS A 54 8.40 -5.99 -2.51
CA LYS A 54 9.76 -6.38 -2.91
C LYS A 54 9.92 -7.89 -3.02
N ASP A 55 10.42 -8.35 -4.17
CA ASP A 55 10.60 -9.76 -4.53
C ASP A 55 9.33 -10.63 -4.40
N ILE A 56 8.14 -10.04 -4.51
CA ILE A 56 6.90 -10.79 -4.74
C ILE A 56 6.83 -11.11 -6.24
N PRO A 57 6.66 -12.38 -6.64
CA PRO A 57 6.55 -12.75 -8.05
C PRO A 57 5.19 -12.32 -8.61
N ALA A 58 5.13 -12.08 -9.93
CA ALA A 58 3.94 -11.57 -10.60
C ALA A 58 2.70 -12.44 -10.35
N GLU A 59 2.87 -13.77 -10.34
CA GLU A 59 1.79 -14.74 -10.12
C GLU A 59 1.15 -14.60 -8.72
N GLN A 60 1.91 -14.15 -7.72
CA GLN A 60 1.35 -13.85 -6.40
C GLN A 60 0.69 -12.47 -6.39
N ALA A 61 1.33 -11.48 -7.02
CA ALA A 61 0.84 -10.11 -7.08
C ALA A 61 -0.54 -10.00 -7.75
N GLU A 62 -0.91 -10.89 -8.67
CA GLU A 62 -2.26 -10.96 -9.27
C GLU A 62 -3.39 -11.09 -8.24
N SER A 63 -3.09 -11.67 -7.08
CA SER A 63 -4.08 -11.97 -6.05
C SER A 63 -4.05 -11.00 -4.86
N ILE A 64 -3.01 -10.17 -4.73
CA ILE A 64 -2.86 -9.31 -3.55
C ILE A 64 -3.93 -8.23 -3.54
N VAL A 65 -4.44 -7.90 -2.35
CA VAL A 65 -5.28 -6.71 -2.17
C VAL A 65 -4.45 -5.60 -1.57
N ILE A 66 -4.44 -4.43 -2.20
CA ILE A 66 -3.85 -3.22 -1.63
C ILE A 66 -4.96 -2.40 -0.98
N ALA A 67 -4.82 -2.13 0.32
CA ALA A 67 -5.72 -1.26 1.06
C ALA A 67 -5.03 0.09 1.28
N TYR A 68 -5.48 1.13 0.57
CA TYR A 68 -5.10 2.50 0.89
C TYR A 68 -5.90 2.98 2.10
N GLU A 69 -5.20 3.22 3.21
CA GLU A 69 -5.78 3.58 4.49
C GLU A 69 -4.99 4.76 5.09
N PRO A 70 -5.28 6.01 4.68
CA PRO A 70 -4.57 7.18 5.17
C PRO A 70 -4.75 7.30 6.68
N VAL A 71 -3.65 7.35 7.42
CA VAL A 71 -3.64 7.24 8.89
C VAL A 71 -4.44 8.37 9.54
N TRP A 72 -4.46 9.54 8.90
CA TRP A 72 -5.20 10.71 9.36
C TRP A 72 -6.73 10.57 9.28
N ALA A 73 -7.25 9.58 8.54
CA ALA A 73 -8.67 9.26 8.46
C ALA A 73 -9.10 8.11 9.40
N ILE A 74 -8.15 7.47 10.10
CA ILE A 74 -8.44 6.32 10.96
C ILE A 74 -8.96 6.80 12.32
N GLY A 75 -10.28 6.69 12.53
CA GLY A 75 -10.91 6.95 13.83
C GLY A 75 -10.90 8.42 14.27
N THR A 76 -10.62 9.35 13.35
CA THR A 76 -10.55 10.79 13.62
C THR A 76 -11.87 11.53 13.36
N GLY A 77 -12.78 10.92 12.59
CA GLY A 77 -13.99 11.58 12.07
C GLY A 77 -13.74 12.42 10.82
N GLU A 78 -12.48 12.63 10.45
CA GLU A 78 -12.06 13.16 9.15
C GLU A 78 -12.03 12.02 8.14
N VAL A 79 -12.59 12.22 6.96
CA VAL A 79 -12.69 11.19 5.91
C VAL A 79 -12.03 11.70 4.66
N ALA A 80 -11.20 10.85 4.04
CA ALA A 80 -10.66 11.13 2.71
C ALA A 80 -11.81 11.36 1.72
N THR A 81 -11.73 12.46 0.98
CA THR A 81 -12.69 12.73 -0.08
C THR A 81 -12.56 11.64 -1.17
N PRO A 82 -13.60 11.41 -1.98
CA PRO A 82 -13.49 10.52 -3.13
C PRO A 82 -12.31 10.86 -4.04
N GLU A 83 -11.99 12.14 -4.20
CA GLU A 83 -10.87 12.64 -4.98
C GLU A 83 -9.52 12.28 -4.34
N ASP A 84 -9.37 12.44 -3.02
CA ASP A 84 -8.16 12.02 -2.28
C ASP A 84 -7.93 10.51 -2.43
N ALA A 85 -9.00 9.71 -2.33
CA ALA A 85 -8.94 8.27 -2.50
C ALA A 85 -8.56 7.89 -3.94
N GLN A 86 -9.19 8.53 -4.93
CA GLN A 86 -8.95 8.24 -6.34
C GLN A 86 -7.52 8.62 -6.78
N GLU A 87 -6.97 9.73 -6.26
CA GLU A 87 -5.59 10.16 -6.50
C GLU A 87 -4.60 9.05 -6.15
N VAL A 88 -4.66 8.57 -4.91
CA VAL A 88 -3.68 7.62 -4.39
C VAL A 88 -3.93 6.20 -4.92
N CYS A 89 -5.19 5.76 -5.01
CA CYS A 89 -5.52 4.48 -5.61
C CYS A 89 -5.15 4.42 -7.11
N GLY A 90 -5.30 5.52 -7.83
CA GLY A 90 -4.84 5.65 -9.22
C GLY A 90 -3.31 5.52 -9.33
N ALA A 91 -2.58 6.19 -8.44
CA ALA A 91 -1.13 6.09 -8.38
C ALA A 91 -0.65 4.67 -8.02
N ILE A 92 -1.28 4.01 -7.05
CA ILE A 92 -1.00 2.61 -6.67
C ILE A 92 -1.18 1.70 -7.89
N ARG A 93 -2.29 1.85 -8.62
CA ARG A 93 -2.56 1.05 -9.82
C ARG A 93 -1.52 1.29 -10.92
N GLY A 94 -1.17 2.55 -11.17
CA GLY A 94 -0.09 2.90 -12.11
C GLY A 94 1.24 2.26 -11.72
N ARG A 95 1.58 2.27 -10.43
CA ARG A 95 2.82 1.68 -9.92
C ARG A 95 2.83 0.15 -10.04
N LEU A 96 1.71 -0.52 -9.77
CA LEU A 96 1.57 -1.96 -10.01
C LEU A 96 1.80 -2.30 -11.49
N ALA A 97 1.34 -1.44 -12.40
CA ALA A 97 1.57 -1.61 -13.83
C ALA A 97 3.05 -1.55 -14.22
N GLU A 98 3.81 -0.65 -13.58
CA GLU A 98 5.25 -0.49 -13.77
C GLU A 98 6.06 -1.65 -13.18
N LEU A 99 5.65 -2.16 -12.01
CA LEU A 99 6.35 -3.25 -11.33
C LEU A 99 6.12 -4.61 -11.99
N TYR A 100 4.93 -4.84 -12.55
CA TYR A 100 4.53 -6.13 -13.07
C TYR A 100 4.06 -6.07 -14.52
N SER A 101 2.85 -5.56 -14.76
CA SER A 101 2.25 -5.45 -16.08
C SER A 101 0.98 -4.60 -16.07
N GLN A 102 0.58 -4.10 -17.23
CA GLN A 102 -0.71 -3.40 -17.40
C GLN A 102 -1.93 -4.31 -17.20
N GLU A 103 -1.78 -5.63 -17.31
CA GLU A 103 -2.89 -6.57 -17.10
C GLU A 103 -3.17 -6.81 -15.61
N LEU A 104 -2.11 -6.73 -14.78
CA LEU A 104 -2.25 -6.80 -13.33
C LEU A 104 -2.88 -5.54 -12.74
N ALA A 105 -2.60 -4.39 -13.35
CA ALA A 105 -3.06 -3.08 -12.90
C ALA A 105 -4.53 -2.85 -13.21
#